data_AF-A0A537CVC8-F1
#
_entry.id   AF-A0A537CVC8-F1
#
_cell.length_a   1.000
_cell.length_b   1.000
_cell.length_c   1.000
_cell.angle_alpha   90.00
_cell.angle_beta   90.00
_cell.angle_gamma   90.00
#
_symmetry.space_group_name_H-M   'P 1'
#
loop_
_entity.id
_entity.type
_entity.pdbx_description
1 polymer ?
#
loop_
_entity_poly.entity_id
_entity_poly.type
_entity_poly.pdbx_seq_one_letter_code
_entity_poly.pdbx_strand_id
1 'polypeptide(L)' 'MPLAPFNFSRWIDEHAHLLKPPVGNQLVFTEAEDLIVQVIGGPNARTDYHDDPYEEF' A
#
# COMPACT_ATOMS: atom_id res chain seq x y z
N MET A 1 4.06 -18.33 -7.31
CA MET A 1 4.69 -18.98 -6.13
C MET A 1 3.69 -18.92 -4.99
N PRO A 2 3.56 -19.92 -4.10
CA PRO A 2 2.63 -19.81 -2.98
C PRO A 2 3.04 -18.62 -2.09
N LEU A 3 2.05 -17.83 -1.65
CA LEU A 3 2.28 -16.72 -0.72
C LEU A 3 2.84 -17.28 0.59
N ALA A 4 3.98 -16.75 1.02
CA ALA A 4 4.60 -17.09 2.29
C ALA A 4 4.51 -15.90 3.26
N PRO A 5 4.27 -16.13 4.56
CA PRO A 5 4.33 -15.07 5.55
C PRO A 5 5.70 -14.40 5.57
N PHE A 6 5.73 -13.09 5.81
CA PHE A 6 6.96 -12.31 5.93
C PHE A 6 6.84 -11.29 7.07
N ASN A 7 7.98 -10.72 7.49
CA ASN A 7 8.00 -9.70 8.54
C ASN A 7 7.55 -8.35 7.95
N PHE A 8 6.38 -7.87 8.39
CA PHE A 8 5.78 -6.68 7.80
C PHE A 8 6.55 -5.39 8.12
N SER A 9 7.07 -5.24 9.35
CA SER A 9 7.86 -4.06 9.72
C SER A 9 9.12 -3.92 8.86
N ARG A 10 9.84 -5.02 8.63
CA ARG A 10 11.02 -5.04 7.75
C ARG A 10 10.66 -4.67 6.32
N TRP A 11 9.55 -5.19 5.80
CA TRP A 11 9.08 -4.84 4.46
C TRP A 11 8.81 -3.33 4.34
N ILE A 12 8.21 -2.71 5.36
CA ILE A 12 8.00 -1.25 5.39
C ILE A 12 9.33 -0.52 5.33
N ASP A 13 10.34 -0.93 6.12
CA ASP A 13 11.67 -0.31 6.11
C ASP A 13 12.34 -0.43 4.73
N GLU A 14 12.25 -1.60 4.10
CA GLU A 14 12.78 -1.85 2.76
C GLU A 14 12.11 -0.98 1.69
N HIS A 15 10.80 -0.72 1.83
CA HIS A 15 10.01 0.06 0.88
C HIS A 15 9.84 1.54 1.28
N ALA A 16 10.43 1.99 2.38
CA ALA A 16 10.28 3.36 2.90
C ALA A 16 10.65 4.46 1.89
N HIS A 17 11.51 4.12 0.92
CA HIS A 17 11.89 5.02 -0.17
C HIS A 17 10.76 5.29 -1.18
N LEU A 18 9.77 4.39 -1.30
CA LEU A 18 8.55 4.53 -2.09
C LEU A 18 7.41 5.15 -1.28
N LEU A 19 7.41 4.98 0.05
CA LEU A 19 6.39 5.48 0.96
C LEU A 19 6.55 6.98 1.30
N LYS A 20 7.00 7.76 0.33
CA LYS A 20 7.21 9.21 0.39
C LYS A 20 7.02 9.83 -1.01
N PRO A 21 6.84 11.15 -1.12
CA PRO A 21 6.78 11.81 -2.41
C PRO A 21 8.00 11.50 -3.29
N PRO A 22 7.82 11.27 -4.61
CA PRO A 22 6.57 11.47 -5.36
C PRO A 22 5.64 10.24 -5.43
N VAL A 23 6.01 9.09 -4.86
CA VAL A 23 5.23 7.84 -5.02
C VAL A 23 4.13 7.74 -3.95
N GLY A 24 4.51 7.74 -2.67
CA GLY A 24 3.59 7.87 -1.54
C GLY A 24 2.81 6.62 -1.12
N ASN A 25 2.82 5.52 -1.89
CA ASN A 25 2.23 4.24 -1.51
C ASN A 25 2.93 3.05 -2.17
N GLN A 26 2.61 1.82 -1.72
CA GLN A 26 3.04 0.60 -2.38
C GLN A 26 2.03 -0.54 -2.18
N LEU A 27 1.74 -1.28 -3.25
CA LEU A 27 0.93 -2.51 -3.22
C LEU A 27 1.76 -3.68 -2.68
N VAL A 28 1.23 -4.41 -1.70
CA VAL A 28 1.94 -5.50 -1.01
C VAL A 28 1.94 -6.79 -1.83
N PHE A 29 0.79 -7.14 -2.43
CA PHE A 29 0.62 -8.37 -3.21
C PHE A 29 0.17 -8.04 -4.63
N THR A 30 1.12 -8.01 -5.58
CA THR A 30 0.86 -7.60 -6.97
C THR A 30 0.08 -8.61 -7.81
N GLU A 31 0.03 -9.86 -7.37
CA GLU A 31 -0.68 -10.96 -8.04
C GLU A 31 -2.02 -11.29 -7.36
N ALA A 32 -2.44 -10.52 -6.35
CA ALA A 32 -3.73 -10.73 -5.69
C ALA A 32 -4.88 -10.21 -6.57
N GLU A 33 -5.89 -11.04 -6.80
CA GLU A 33 -7.04 -10.70 -7.65
C GLU A 33 -8.21 -10.10 -6.84
N ASP A 34 -8.35 -10.48 -5.57
CA ASP A 34 -9.54 -10.15 -4.76
C ASP A 34 -9.31 -9.08 -3.68
N LEU A 35 -8.11 -9.01 -3.09
CA LEU A 35 -7.81 -8.09 -2.00
C LEU A 35 -6.64 -7.18 -2.34
N ILE A 36 -6.92 -5.87 -2.35
CA ILE A 36 -5.93 -4.83 -2.59
C ILE A 36 -5.34 -4.39 -1.24
N VAL A 37 -4.13 -4.87 -0.92
CA VAL A 37 -3.42 -4.50 0.31
C VAL A 37 -2.35 -3.46 -0.01
N GLN A 38 -2.55 -2.22 0.44
CA GLN A 38 -1.61 -1.12 0.20
C GLN A 38 -1.05 -0.57 1.51
N VAL A 39 0.21 -0.13 1.48
CA VAL A 39 0.78 0.70 2.54
C VAL A 39 0.90 2.12 2.02
N ILE A 40 0.31 3.07 2.76
CA ILE A 40 0.32 4.49 2.41
C ILE A 40 1.30 5.23 3.32
N GLY A 41 2.19 6.01 2.71
CA GLY A 41 3.16 6.85 3.40
C GLY A 41 2.81 8.34 3.39
N GLY A 42 3.82 9.19 3.58
CA GLY A 42 3.63 10.64 3.63
C GLY A 42 4.93 11.46 3.56
N PRO A 43 4.85 12.80 3.58
CA PRO A 43 3.62 13.59 3.65
C PRO A 43 2.85 13.59 2.31
N ASN A 44 1.52 13.58 2.39
CA ASN A 44 0.64 13.76 1.22
C ASN A 44 -0.64 14.49 1.63
N ALA A 45 -1.11 15.43 0.81
CA ALA A 45 -2.36 16.15 1.00
C ALA A 45 -3.06 16.29 -0.35
N ARG A 46 -4.39 16.17 -0.36
CA ARG A 46 -5.21 16.17 -1.57
C ARG A 46 -6.53 16.90 -1.34
N THR A 47 -7.15 17.39 -2.40
CA THR A 47 -8.38 18.20 -2.35
C THR A 47 -9.63 17.45 -2.82
N ASP A 48 -9.45 16.22 -3.30
CA ASP A 48 -10.51 15.38 -3.83
C ASP A 48 -11.05 14.41 -2.76
N TYR A 49 -12.26 13.90 -3.01
CA TYR A 49 -12.93 12.89 -2.21
C TYR A 49 -13.06 11.61 -3.03
N HIS A 50 -12.97 10.45 -2.36
CA HIS A 50 -13.22 9.14 -2.96
C HIS A 50 -14.64 8.68 -2.58
N ASP A 51 -15.39 8.18 -3.55
CA ASP A 51 -16.69 7.50 -3.37
C ASP A 51 -16.49 6.06 -3.82
N ASP A 52 -16.14 5.18 -2.87
CA ASP A 52 -15.88 3.77 -3.15
C ASP A 52 -17.19 2.96 -3.02
N PRO A 53 -17.60 2.19 -4.05
CA PRO A 53 -18.75 1.30 -3.96
C PRO A 53 -18.55 0.10 -3.00
N TYR A 54 -17.34 -0.10 -2.48
CA TYR A 54 -16.97 -1.15 -1.52
C TYR A 54 -16.34 -0.56 -0.24
N GLU A 55 -16.12 -1.40 0.76
CA GLU A 55 -15.49 -1.01 2.02
C GLU A 55 -13.96 -0.92 1.87
N GLU A 56 -13.33 0.04 2.55
CA GLU A 56 -11.88 0.15 2.73
C GLU A 56 -11.52 -0.13 4.21
N PHE A 57 -10.48 -0.94 4.47
CA PHE A 57 -9.95 -1.27 5.81
C PHE A 57 -8.50 -0.82 5.99
#